data_AF-A0A0K1F3L6-F1
#
_entry.id   AF-A0A0K1F3L6-F1
#
_cell.length_a   1.000
_cell.length_b   1.000
_cell.length_c   1.000
_cell.angle_alpha   90.00
_cell.angle_beta   90.00
_cell.angle_gamma   90.00
#
_symmetry.space_group_name_H-M   'P 1'
#
loop_
_entity.id
_entity.type
_entity.pdbx_description
1 polymer ?
#
loop_
_entity_poly.entity_id
_entity_poly.type
_entity_poly.pdbx_seq_one_letter_code
_entity_poly.pdbx_strand_id
1 'polypeptide(L)'
;MATEKYLRTGRLARWSRLRDLCGLIPLAIALPVFLAILPGSGVTSVIGVLAVMVISLAVGAFTGMPVLAVCFTLCSSMVSRTRAEARFVATRDITYYRETLKGVSPALLSMVSDLRVEPRKDIAASLLSLQMRHIVSFGPRGIEVTDAMADDVASLVPSDAFLVSRLRQGGISAADFGEWSRLAEREALSTSYLLRYGFGGAMRVSGCASGCLEGCAIPMLCVIVALMVGALALTGGLGPAFEAFSSFIAGPGRTRELVALVEHDPGVLVPFILLSLSLLMGVYGTLYLFVNAIVTAVRSSVRTNDIRRTAAGDVLAECAFGLKNYLSDFTCLSDADRRALVLWDDFFVYAVVLDVNERAAREVLPLKGVSLDELLAAVGERGAADSVSPVC
;
A
#
# COMPACT_ATOMS: atom_id res chain seq x y z
N MET A 1 -17.20 5.66 -30.37
CA MET A 1 -17.44 4.80 -29.19
C MET A 1 -16.39 5.17 -28.16
N ALA A 2 -16.79 5.49 -26.93
CA ALA A 2 -15.85 5.79 -25.86
C ALA A 2 -15.15 4.50 -25.43
N THR A 3 -13.83 4.40 -25.62
CA THR A 3 -13.03 3.24 -25.22
C THR A 3 -12.32 3.53 -23.90
N GLU A 4 -12.47 2.68 -22.90
CA GLU A 4 -11.74 2.82 -21.64
C GLU A 4 -10.28 2.38 -21.82
N LYS A 5 -9.34 3.27 -21.50
CA LYS A 5 -7.90 2.97 -21.47
C LYS A 5 -7.35 3.15 -20.06
N TYR A 6 -6.20 2.52 -19.79
CA TYR A 6 -5.52 2.61 -18.50
C TYR A 6 -4.08 3.08 -18.69
N LEU A 7 -3.67 4.09 -17.92
CA LEU A 7 -2.28 4.50 -17.86
C LEU A 7 -1.53 3.57 -16.88
N ARG A 8 -0.47 2.90 -17.31
CA ARG A 8 0.40 2.16 -16.37
C ARG A 8 1.26 3.17 -15.62
N THR A 9 1.14 3.25 -14.30
CA THR A 9 1.98 4.17 -13.48
C THR A 9 2.93 3.36 -12.59
N GLY A 10 4.05 3.97 -12.20
CA GLY A 10 5.05 3.31 -11.35
C GLY A 10 4.46 2.87 -10.00
N ARG A 11 3.48 3.62 -9.50
CA ARG A 11 2.68 3.27 -8.32
C ARG A 11 1.94 1.95 -8.45
N LEU A 12 1.26 1.71 -9.57
CA LEU A 12 0.55 0.45 -9.83
C LEU A 12 1.54 -0.73 -9.85
N ALA A 13 2.70 -0.54 -10.47
CA ALA A 13 3.75 -1.56 -10.50
C ALA A 13 4.31 -1.85 -9.10
N ARG A 14 4.55 -0.83 -8.27
CA ARG A 14 4.97 -1.00 -6.86
C ARG A 14 3.97 -1.82 -6.05
N TRP A 15 2.68 -1.47 -6.09
CA TRP A 15 1.64 -2.19 -5.36
C TRP A 15 1.43 -3.62 -5.86
N SER A 16 1.55 -3.86 -7.17
CA SER A 16 1.50 -5.22 -7.72
C SER A 16 2.65 -6.10 -7.21
N ARG A 17 3.88 -5.57 -7.22
CA ARG A 17 5.05 -6.27 -6.65
C ARG A 17 4.89 -6.54 -5.16
N LEU A 18 4.43 -5.55 -4.39
CA LEU A 18 4.15 -5.70 -2.96
C LEU A 18 3.12 -6.81 -2.68
N ARG A 19 2.03 -6.86 -3.47
CA ARG A 19 1.04 -7.93 -3.38
C ARG A 19 1.66 -9.29 -3.64
N ASP A 20 2.51 -9.41 -4.65
CA ASP A 20 3.14 -10.67 -5.02
C ASP A 20 4.16 -11.10 -3.94
N LEU A 21 4.87 -10.14 -3.31
CA LEU A 21 5.74 -10.34 -2.15
C LEU A 21 4.99 -10.79 -0.89
N CYS A 22 3.72 -10.40 -0.71
CA CYS A 22 2.91 -10.85 0.43
C CYS A 22 2.74 -12.39 0.47
N GLY A 23 2.86 -13.09 -0.66
CA GLY A 23 2.82 -14.55 -0.71
C GLY A 23 3.96 -15.23 0.06
N LEU A 24 5.05 -14.53 0.35
CA LEU A 24 6.21 -15.05 1.09
C LEU A 24 6.07 -14.93 2.61
N ILE A 25 5.03 -14.26 3.12
CA ILE A 25 4.81 -14.03 4.56
C ILE A 25 4.76 -15.36 5.37
N PRO A 26 4.03 -16.41 4.95
CA PRO A 26 3.99 -17.67 5.69
C PRO A 26 5.36 -18.35 5.77
N LEU A 27 6.16 -18.24 4.71
CA LEU A 27 7.52 -18.79 4.66
C LEU A 27 8.47 -18.01 5.58
N ALA A 28 8.34 -16.68 5.59
CA ALA A 28 9.12 -15.80 6.45
C ALA A 28 8.85 -16.04 7.95
N ILE A 29 7.64 -16.49 8.31
CA ILE A 29 7.28 -16.86 9.70
C ILE A 29 7.68 -18.31 10.01
N ALA A 30 7.57 -19.23 9.05
CA ALA A 30 7.94 -20.63 9.24
C ALA A 30 9.45 -20.81 9.52
N LEU A 31 10.31 -20.02 8.88
CA LEU A 31 11.77 -20.15 8.99
C LEU A 31 12.31 -19.87 10.41
N PRO A 32 11.96 -18.76 11.09
CA PRO A 32 12.33 -18.52 12.49
C PRO A 32 11.78 -19.58 13.45
N VAL A 33 10.54 -20.06 13.23
CA VAL A 33 9.93 -21.11 14.04
C VAL A 33 10.71 -22.42 13.92
N PHE A 34 11.12 -22.79 12.71
CA PHE A 34 11.98 -23.93 12.46
C PHE A 34 13.33 -23.81 13.17
N LEU A 35 13.99 -22.65 13.05
CA LEU A 35 15.28 -22.39 13.69
C LEU A 35 15.22 -22.35 15.22
N ALA A 36 14.06 -22.01 15.80
CA ALA A 36 13.86 -22.02 17.25
C ALA A 36 13.59 -23.44 17.80
N ILE A 37 12.87 -24.28 17.06
CA ILE A 37 12.48 -25.62 17.51
C ILE A 37 13.62 -26.63 17.31
N LEU A 38 14.38 -26.52 16.22
CA LEU A 38 15.41 -27.50 15.86
C LEU A 38 16.46 -27.71 16.98
N PRO A 39 17.07 -26.67 17.58
CA PRO A 39 18.10 -26.83 18.60
C PRO A 39 17.55 -27.38 19.94
N GLY A 40 16.31 -27.02 20.30
CA GLY A 40 15.69 -27.43 21.57
C GLY A 40 15.08 -28.83 21.55
N SER A 41 14.88 -29.41 20.36
CA SER A 41 14.18 -30.69 20.20
C SER A 41 15.06 -31.92 20.45
N GLY A 42 16.39 -31.79 20.39
CA GLY A 42 17.32 -32.93 20.57
C GLY A 42 17.24 -34.00 19.48
N VAL A 43 16.55 -33.72 18.37
CA VAL A 43 16.24 -34.67 17.31
C VAL A 43 17.42 -34.79 16.34
N THR A 44 18.04 -35.96 16.27
CA THR A 44 19.19 -36.24 15.38
C THR A 44 18.83 -37.12 14.18
N SER A 45 17.62 -37.69 14.16
CA SER A 45 17.17 -38.57 13.08
C SER A 45 16.62 -37.76 11.89
N VAL A 46 16.89 -38.21 10.67
CA VAL A 46 16.41 -37.57 9.42
C VAL A 46 14.88 -37.47 9.41
N ILE A 47 14.19 -38.50 9.88
CA ILE A 47 12.72 -38.54 9.97
C ILE A 47 12.21 -37.48 10.96
N GLY A 48 12.89 -37.31 12.09
CA GLY A 48 12.49 -36.33 13.09
C GLY A 48 12.74 -34.89 12.64
N VAL A 49 13.83 -34.61 11.93
CA VAL A 49 14.08 -33.30 11.30
C VAL A 49 12.98 -32.96 10.28
N LEU A 50 12.56 -33.96 9.49
CA LEU A 50 11.50 -33.80 8.50
C LEU A 50 10.14 -33.55 9.17
N ALA A 51 9.85 -34.21 10.28
CA ALA A 51 8.65 -33.95 11.09
C ALA A 51 8.66 -32.54 11.69
N VAL A 52 9.79 -32.07 12.24
CA VAL A 52 9.93 -30.69 12.74
C VAL A 52 9.72 -29.69 11.61
N MET A 53 10.27 -29.93 10.42
CA MET A 53 10.06 -29.06 9.26
C MET A 53 8.59 -28.95 8.85
N VAL A 54 7.86 -30.07 8.80
CA VAL A 54 6.42 -30.10 8.50
C VAL A 54 5.62 -29.36 9.57
N ILE A 55 5.95 -29.55 10.85
CA ILE A 55 5.28 -28.85 11.96
C ILE A 55 5.54 -27.35 11.89
N SER A 56 6.79 -26.91 11.66
CA SER A 56 7.12 -25.50 11.51
C SER A 56 6.43 -24.85 10.31
N LEU A 57 6.31 -25.58 9.19
CA LEU A 57 5.56 -25.11 8.03
C LEU A 57 4.06 -25.00 8.33
N ALA A 58 3.48 -25.98 9.03
CA ALA A 58 2.08 -25.94 9.45
C ALA A 58 1.81 -24.78 10.42
N VAL A 59 2.69 -24.54 11.39
CA VAL A 59 2.59 -23.41 12.32
C VAL A 59 2.77 -22.07 11.59
N GLY A 60 3.73 -21.97 10.67
CA GLY A 60 3.94 -20.78 9.85
C GLY A 60 2.78 -20.48 8.91
N ALA A 61 2.18 -21.49 8.30
CA ALA A 61 0.95 -21.35 7.53
C ALA A 61 -0.21 -20.90 8.43
N PHE A 62 -0.39 -21.55 9.58
CA PHE A 62 -1.49 -21.26 10.48
C PHE A 62 -1.45 -19.84 11.06
N THR A 63 -0.27 -19.40 11.49
CA THR A 63 -0.05 -18.05 12.07
C THR A 63 0.10 -16.97 11.00
N GLY A 64 0.65 -17.31 9.83
CA GLY A 64 0.88 -16.38 8.72
C GLY A 64 -0.35 -16.10 7.86
N MET A 65 -1.32 -17.01 7.80
CA MET A 65 -2.55 -16.84 6.99
C MET A 65 -3.37 -15.59 7.35
N PRO A 66 -3.62 -15.26 8.64
CA PRO A 66 -4.23 -14.00 9.06
C PRO A 66 -3.51 -12.76 8.54
N VAL A 67 -2.19 -12.73 8.70
CA VAL A 67 -1.34 -11.59 8.29
C VAL A 67 -1.33 -11.47 6.77
N LEU A 68 -1.21 -12.58 6.06
CA LEU A 68 -1.28 -12.64 4.60
C LEU A 68 -2.64 -12.15 4.11
N ALA A 69 -3.75 -12.54 4.74
CA ALA A 69 -5.08 -12.08 4.36
C ALA A 69 -5.24 -10.56 4.51
N VAL A 70 -4.75 -9.98 5.62
CA VAL A 70 -4.73 -8.52 5.79
C VAL A 70 -3.85 -7.88 4.72
N CYS A 71 -2.57 -8.24 4.60
CA CYS A 71 -1.65 -7.62 3.66
C CYS A 71 -2.10 -7.76 2.19
N PHE A 72 -2.65 -8.91 1.81
CA PHE A 72 -3.15 -9.17 0.46
C PHE A 72 -4.41 -8.34 0.16
N THR A 73 -5.35 -8.24 1.10
CA THR A 73 -6.56 -7.41 0.93
C THR A 73 -6.20 -5.92 0.86
N LEU A 74 -5.24 -5.47 1.65
CA LEU A 74 -4.67 -4.12 1.56
C LEU A 74 -4.07 -3.85 0.19
N CYS A 75 -3.13 -4.68 -0.25
CA CYS A 75 -2.44 -4.48 -1.52
C CYS A 75 -3.41 -4.59 -2.70
N SER A 76 -4.33 -5.55 -2.68
CA SER A 76 -5.34 -5.71 -3.74
C SER A 76 -6.33 -4.55 -3.78
N SER A 77 -6.75 -4.02 -2.62
CA SER A 77 -7.57 -2.80 -2.54
C SER A 77 -6.85 -1.60 -3.14
N MET A 78 -5.58 -1.41 -2.79
CA MET A 78 -4.73 -0.33 -3.33
C MET A 78 -4.48 -0.49 -4.84
N VAL A 79 -4.25 -1.71 -5.34
CA VAL A 79 -4.15 -2.00 -6.78
C VAL A 79 -5.46 -1.69 -7.49
N SER A 80 -6.60 -2.11 -6.93
CA SER A 80 -7.91 -1.82 -7.52
C SER A 80 -8.18 -0.32 -7.59
N ARG A 81 -7.82 0.43 -6.54
CA ARG A 81 -7.96 1.88 -6.48
C ARG A 81 -7.08 2.59 -7.48
N THR A 82 -5.78 2.31 -7.48
CA THR A 82 -4.83 2.93 -8.42
C THR A 82 -5.19 2.61 -9.86
N ARG A 83 -5.71 1.41 -10.14
CA ARG A 83 -6.26 1.05 -11.45
C ARG A 83 -7.51 1.85 -11.80
N ALA A 84 -8.39 2.14 -10.85
CA ALA A 84 -9.56 2.98 -11.08
C ALA A 84 -9.16 4.45 -11.31
N GLU A 85 -8.18 4.96 -10.57
CA GLU A 85 -7.65 6.32 -10.71
C GLU A 85 -6.92 6.52 -12.05
N ALA A 86 -6.21 5.49 -12.54
CA ALA A 86 -5.50 5.53 -13.81
C ALA A 86 -6.39 5.25 -15.05
N ARG A 87 -7.67 4.93 -14.86
CA ARG A 87 -8.63 4.78 -15.97
C ARG A 87 -9.08 6.15 -16.45
N PHE A 88 -9.13 6.30 -17.76
CA PHE A 88 -9.68 7.48 -18.42
C PHE A 88 -10.50 7.06 -19.63
N VAL A 89 -11.40 7.94 -20.04
CA VAL A 89 -12.23 7.73 -21.22
C VAL A 89 -11.47 8.27 -22.45
N ALA A 90 -11.04 7.37 -23.34
CA ALA A 90 -10.39 7.81 -24.58
C ALA A 90 -11.45 8.35 -25.54
N THR A 91 -11.26 9.60 -25.96
CA THR A 91 -12.19 10.30 -26.84
C THR A 91 -11.72 10.20 -28.30
N ARG A 92 -10.41 10.23 -28.52
CA ARG A 92 -9.79 10.23 -29.85
C ARG A 92 -9.10 8.90 -30.22
N ASP A 93 -9.08 7.96 -29.27
CA ASP A 93 -8.40 6.67 -29.34
C ASP A 93 -6.90 6.77 -29.72
N ILE A 94 -6.21 7.80 -29.23
CA ILE A 94 -4.80 8.05 -29.53
C ILE A 94 -3.94 6.95 -28.91
N THR A 95 -3.04 6.39 -29.71
CA THR A 95 -2.07 5.37 -29.25
C THR A 95 -0.70 5.98 -28.96
N TYR A 96 -0.28 6.95 -29.78
CA TYR A 96 0.97 7.68 -29.65
C TYR A 96 0.74 9.19 -29.81
N TYR A 97 1.38 9.98 -28.96
CA TYR A 97 1.33 11.44 -29.00
C TYR A 97 2.75 11.98 -28.95
N ARG A 98 3.15 12.75 -29.97
CA ARG A 98 4.54 13.22 -30.15
C ARG A 98 4.72 14.70 -29.82
N GLU A 99 3.65 15.47 -29.71
CA GLU A 99 3.74 16.92 -29.52
C GLU A 99 4.03 17.30 -28.07
N THR A 100 4.61 18.48 -27.85
CA THR A 100 4.82 19.02 -26.51
C THR A 100 3.52 19.53 -25.91
N LEU A 101 3.33 19.30 -24.60
CA LEU A 101 2.15 19.76 -23.87
C LEU A 101 2.36 21.22 -23.43
N LYS A 102 2.18 22.15 -24.37
CA LYS A 102 2.39 23.58 -24.12
C LYS A 102 1.53 24.08 -22.96
N GLY A 103 2.16 24.74 -22.00
CA GLY A 103 1.49 25.36 -20.85
C GLY A 103 1.03 24.39 -19.75
N VAL A 104 1.40 23.11 -19.84
CA VAL A 104 1.09 22.12 -18.80
C VAL A 104 2.26 22.02 -17.83
N SER A 105 2.03 22.33 -16.56
CA SER A 105 3.04 22.17 -15.51
C SER A 105 3.30 20.68 -15.21
N PRO A 106 4.51 20.29 -14.79
CA PRO A 106 4.81 18.90 -14.43
C PRO A 106 3.87 18.36 -13.34
N ALA A 107 3.51 19.20 -12.37
CA ALA A 107 2.56 18.89 -11.30
C ALA A 107 1.14 18.65 -11.84
N LEU A 108 0.67 19.48 -12.78
CA LEU A 108 -0.63 19.29 -13.43
C LEU A 108 -0.66 17.99 -14.24
N LEU A 109 0.41 17.68 -14.99
CA LEU A 109 0.52 16.43 -15.75
C LEU A 109 0.47 15.20 -14.83
N SER A 110 1.16 15.26 -13.69
CA SER A 110 1.10 14.20 -12.67
C SER A 110 -0.30 14.05 -12.09
N MET A 111 -0.95 15.17 -11.74
CA MET A 111 -2.32 15.17 -11.22
C MET A 111 -3.34 14.63 -12.24
N VAL A 112 -3.19 14.94 -13.53
CA VAL A 112 -4.10 14.42 -14.55
C VAL A 112 -3.83 12.94 -14.82
N SER A 113 -2.59 12.47 -14.72
CA SER A 113 -2.27 11.05 -14.93
C SER A 113 -2.63 10.16 -13.74
N ASP A 114 -2.25 10.55 -12.52
CA ASP A 114 -2.39 9.73 -11.30
C ASP A 114 -3.55 10.15 -10.37
N LEU A 115 -4.21 11.29 -10.62
CA LEU A 115 -5.17 11.94 -9.71
C LEU A 115 -4.60 12.30 -8.33
N ARG A 116 -3.28 12.13 -8.15
CA ARG A 116 -2.54 12.38 -6.91
C ARG A 116 -1.14 12.83 -7.25
N VAL A 117 -0.63 13.80 -6.50
CA VAL A 117 0.78 14.21 -6.54
C VAL A 117 1.64 13.10 -5.91
N GLU A 118 2.70 12.67 -6.61
CA GLU A 118 3.77 11.83 -6.10
C GLU A 118 5.03 12.66 -5.83
N PRO A 119 5.37 12.92 -4.55
CA PRO A 119 6.40 13.90 -4.19
C PRO A 119 7.76 13.68 -4.86
N ARG A 120 8.21 12.42 -4.97
CA ARG A 120 9.53 12.09 -5.50
C ARG A 120 9.69 12.49 -6.97
N LYS A 121 8.79 12.00 -7.82
CA LYS A 121 8.90 12.23 -9.27
C LYS A 121 8.47 13.65 -9.63
N ASP A 122 7.47 14.19 -8.94
CA ASP A 122 6.91 15.49 -9.31
C ASP A 122 7.84 16.64 -8.92
N ILE A 123 8.49 16.56 -7.74
CA ILE A 123 9.50 17.56 -7.34
C ILE A 123 10.72 17.44 -8.25
N ALA A 124 11.20 16.22 -8.54
CA ALA A 124 12.31 16.04 -9.47
C ALA A 124 12.00 16.65 -10.84
N ALA A 125 10.78 16.45 -11.36
CA ALA A 125 10.34 17.05 -12.61
C ALA A 125 10.21 18.58 -12.54
N SER A 126 9.65 19.14 -11.45
CA SER A 126 9.62 20.59 -11.22
C SER A 126 11.04 21.18 -11.16
N LEU A 127 11.98 20.52 -10.49
CA LEU A 127 13.38 20.97 -10.42
C LEU A 127 14.08 20.93 -11.79
N LEU A 128 13.82 19.90 -12.60
CA LEU A 128 14.33 19.82 -13.97
C LEU A 128 13.72 20.90 -14.87
N SER A 129 12.42 21.17 -14.74
CA SER A 129 11.74 22.29 -15.41
C SER A 129 12.33 23.65 -15.02
N LEU A 130 12.63 23.85 -13.73
CA LEU A 130 13.30 25.06 -13.24
C LEU A 130 14.74 25.18 -13.75
N GLN A 131 15.44 24.05 -13.93
CA GLN A 131 16.77 24.04 -14.55
C GLN A 131 16.72 24.47 -16.01
N MET A 132 15.74 23.97 -16.79
CA MET A 132 15.57 24.39 -18.18
C MET A 132 15.30 25.88 -18.32
N ARG A 133 14.59 26.48 -17.34
CA ARG A 133 14.35 27.92 -17.28
C ARG A 133 15.56 28.72 -16.75
N HIS A 134 16.70 28.07 -16.51
CA HIS A 134 17.92 28.67 -15.95
C HIS A 134 17.76 29.34 -14.57
N ILE A 135 16.69 28.99 -13.82
CA ILE A 135 16.42 29.50 -12.47
C ILE A 135 17.24 28.70 -11.43
N VAL A 136 17.43 27.40 -11.70
CA VAL A 136 18.13 26.48 -10.81
C VAL A 136 19.32 25.86 -11.56
N SER A 137 20.47 25.78 -10.88
CA SER A 137 21.65 25.10 -11.38
C SER A 137 22.05 23.95 -10.45
N PHE A 138 22.50 22.85 -11.03
CA PHE A 138 22.97 21.69 -10.26
C PHE A 138 24.50 21.72 -10.15
N GLY A 139 24.99 22.22 -9.02
CA GLY A 139 26.41 22.31 -8.71
C GLY A 139 26.95 21.05 -7.99
N PRO A 140 28.27 20.95 -7.81
CA PRO A 140 28.92 19.87 -7.07
C PRO A 140 28.61 19.91 -5.55
N ARG A 141 28.13 21.04 -5.03
CA ARG A 141 27.78 21.24 -3.61
C ARG A 141 26.28 21.13 -3.33
N GLY A 142 25.44 20.98 -4.34
CA GLY A 142 23.99 20.95 -4.17
C GLY A 142 23.24 21.67 -5.29
N ILE A 143 21.99 22.01 -5.00
CA ILE A 143 21.12 22.80 -5.87
C ILE A 143 21.31 24.27 -5.55
N GLU A 144 21.76 25.07 -6.52
CA GLU A 144 22.00 26.51 -6.36
C GLU A 144 20.98 27.30 -7.18
N VAL A 145 20.28 28.24 -6.55
CA VAL A 145 19.34 29.15 -7.22
C VAL A 145 20.14 30.28 -7.85
N THR A 146 19.92 30.52 -9.14
CA THR A 146 20.63 31.58 -9.87
C THR A 146 19.91 32.90 -9.65
N ASP A 147 20.59 33.88 -9.07
CA ASP A 147 19.98 35.19 -8.72
C ASP A 147 19.78 36.12 -9.93
N ALA A 148 20.22 35.71 -11.12
CA ALA A 148 20.21 36.54 -12.33
C ALA A 148 18.81 36.77 -12.94
N MET A 149 17.75 36.10 -12.48
CA MET A 149 16.40 36.17 -13.08
C MET A 149 15.28 36.38 -12.04
N ALA A 150 15.43 37.39 -11.18
CA ALA A 150 14.43 37.71 -10.14
C ALA A 150 13.03 38.02 -10.71
N ASP A 151 12.95 38.60 -11.91
CA ASP A 151 11.67 38.93 -12.57
C ASP A 151 10.92 37.68 -13.05
N ASP A 152 11.64 36.64 -13.49
CA ASP A 152 11.02 35.38 -13.91
C ASP A 152 10.49 34.57 -12.72
N VAL A 153 11.10 34.73 -11.53
CA VAL A 153 10.62 34.11 -10.29
C VAL A 153 9.24 34.65 -9.88
N ALA A 154 8.92 35.90 -10.21
CA ALA A 154 7.60 36.49 -9.94
C ALA A 154 6.49 35.95 -10.86
N SER A 155 6.86 35.45 -12.04
CA SER A 155 5.94 34.81 -13.00
C SER A 155 5.72 33.31 -12.74
N LEU A 156 6.46 32.74 -11.78
CA LEU A 156 6.35 31.33 -11.45
C LEU A 156 5.01 31.00 -10.81
N VAL A 157 4.61 29.76 -11.06
CA VAL A 157 3.49 29.13 -10.41
C VAL A 157 3.74 29.04 -8.90
N PRO A 158 2.72 29.17 -8.03
CA PRO A 158 2.91 29.20 -6.57
C PRO A 158 3.67 27.99 -5.99
N SER A 159 3.50 26.81 -6.59
CA SER A 159 4.19 25.57 -6.22
C SER A 159 5.70 25.66 -6.50
N ASP A 160 6.08 26.11 -7.69
CA ASP A 160 7.47 26.29 -8.10
C ASP A 160 8.16 27.46 -7.36
N ALA A 161 7.44 28.56 -7.13
CA ALA A 161 7.93 29.69 -6.33
C ALA A 161 8.25 29.27 -4.89
N PHE A 162 7.41 28.41 -4.30
CA PHE A 162 7.66 27.83 -2.99
C PHE A 162 8.95 26.99 -2.98
N LEU A 163 9.16 26.11 -3.97
CA LEU A 163 10.40 25.32 -4.09
C LEU A 163 11.64 26.22 -4.14
N VAL A 164 11.63 27.24 -5.00
CA VAL A 164 12.75 28.19 -5.13
C VAL A 164 13.02 28.91 -3.79
N SER A 165 11.97 29.32 -3.08
CA SER A 165 12.12 29.98 -1.78
C SER A 165 12.77 29.10 -0.72
N ARG A 166 12.45 27.79 -0.70
CA ARG A 166 13.02 26.82 0.25
C ARG A 166 14.44 26.43 -0.12
N LEU A 167 14.74 26.29 -1.41
CA LEU A 167 16.10 26.07 -1.89
C LEU A 167 17.05 27.23 -1.49
N ARG A 168 16.57 28.48 -1.51
CA ARG A 168 17.32 29.64 -0.97
C ARG A 168 17.59 29.58 0.53
N GLN A 169 16.72 28.91 1.29
CA GLN A 169 16.82 28.80 2.75
C GLN A 169 17.70 27.62 3.22
N GLY A 170 18.30 26.86 2.29
CA GLY A 170 19.25 25.81 2.60
C GLY A 170 18.72 24.37 2.51
N GLY A 171 17.49 24.18 2.02
CA GLY A 171 16.98 22.87 1.62
C GLY A 171 15.48 22.67 1.80
N ILE A 172 15.00 21.48 1.46
CA ILE A 172 13.58 21.11 1.55
C ILE A 172 13.39 20.03 2.63
N SER A 173 12.56 20.32 3.64
CA SER A 173 12.22 19.38 4.72
C SER A 173 10.96 18.57 4.42
N ALA A 174 10.72 17.54 5.25
CA ALA A 174 9.49 16.73 5.21
C ALA A 174 8.19 17.56 5.24
N ALA A 175 8.14 18.59 6.09
CA ALA A 175 6.96 19.43 6.26
C ALA A 175 6.71 20.32 5.04
N ASP A 176 7.77 20.80 4.40
CA ASP A 176 7.70 21.62 3.19
C ASP A 176 7.11 20.83 2.01
N PHE A 177 7.29 19.51 1.95
CA PHE A 177 6.62 18.66 0.96
C PHE A 177 5.10 18.60 1.16
N GLY A 178 4.68 18.57 2.43
CA GLY A 178 3.27 18.71 2.83
C GLY A 178 2.64 19.93 2.19
N GLU A 179 3.30 21.07 2.38
CA GLU A 179 2.85 22.36 1.90
C GLU A 179 2.92 22.48 0.37
N TRP A 180 4.04 22.11 -0.24
CA TRP A 180 4.21 22.12 -1.69
C TRP A 180 3.15 21.28 -2.41
N SER A 181 2.88 20.07 -1.91
CA SER A 181 1.87 19.18 -2.50
C SER A 181 0.47 19.76 -2.43
N ARG A 182 0.12 20.49 -1.35
CA ARG A 182 -1.18 21.18 -1.25
C ARG A 182 -1.26 22.35 -2.23
N LEU A 183 -0.15 23.08 -2.44
CA LEU A 183 -0.09 24.17 -3.42
C LEU A 183 -0.25 23.63 -4.84
N ALA A 184 0.48 22.56 -5.19
CA ALA A 184 0.37 21.87 -6.47
C ALA A 184 -1.04 21.32 -6.73
N GLU A 185 -1.69 20.74 -5.71
CA GLU A 185 -3.07 20.28 -5.83
C GLU A 185 -4.05 21.45 -6.06
N ARG A 186 -3.91 22.55 -5.30
CA ARG A 186 -4.75 23.75 -5.47
C ARG A 186 -4.60 24.39 -6.84
N GLU A 187 -3.37 24.45 -7.35
CA GLU A 187 -3.06 24.90 -8.71
C GLU A 187 -3.71 23.98 -9.74
N ALA A 188 -3.55 22.67 -9.61
CA ALA A 188 -4.14 21.73 -10.56
C ALA A 188 -5.69 21.81 -10.54
N LEU A 189 -6.29 22.01 -9.38
CA LEU A 189 -7.74 22.20 -9.22
C LEU A 189 -8.25 23.57 -9.67
N SER A 190 -7.40 24.60 -9.77
CA SER A 190 -7.80 25.88 -10.34
C SER A 190 -7.90 25.83 -11.87
N THR A 191 -7.31 24.80 -12.49
CA THR A 191 -7.44 24.55 -13.93
C THR A 191 -8.77 23.86 -14.28
N SER A 192 -9.21 23.99 -15.53
CA SER A 192 -10.45 23.37 -16.03
C SER A 192 -10.35 21.85 -16.26
N TYR A 193 -9.19 21.24 -15.98
CA TYR A 193 -8.92 19.81 -16.24
C TYR A 193 -9.40 18.89 -15.11
N LEU A 194 -9.54 19.40 -13.88
CA LEU A 194 -9.84 18.60 -12.69
C LEU A 194 -10.99 19.22 -11.89
N LEU A 195 -11.81 18.37 -11.28
CA LEU A 195 -12.87 18.77 -10.37
C LEU A 195 -12.76 18.01 -9.06
N ARG A 196 -12.98 18.73 -7.96
CA ARG A 196 -13.16 18.13 -6.64
C ARG A 196 -14.64 17.90 -6.40
N TYR A 197 -15.03 16.65 -6.21
CA TYR A 197 -16.38 16.30 -5.81
C TYR A 197 -16.52 16.50 -4.30
N GLY A 198 -17.46 17.36 -3.91
CA GLY A 198 -17.74 17.65 -2.51
C GLY A 198 -18.37 16.47 -1.78
N PHE A 199 -18.08 16.41 -0.48
CA PHE A 199 -18.62 15.50 0.53
C PHE A 199 -20.15 15.54 0.54
N GLY A 200 -20.79 14.75 -0.32
CA GLY A 200 -22.26 14.67 -0.43
C GLY A 200 -22.77 13.50 -1.26
N GLY A 201 -21.87 12.68 -1.82
CA GLY A 201 -22.22 11.42 -2.45
C GLY A 201 -22.41 10.36 -1.39
N ALA A 202 -23.67 10.03 -1.12
CA ALA A 202 -24.15 8.95 -0.28
C ALA A 202 -23.03 8.05 0.23
N MET A 203 -22.83 8.04 1.55
CA MET A 203 -22.40 6.82 2.22
C MET A 203 -23.41 5.77 1.75
N ARG A 204 -23.08 5.03 0.69
CA ARG A 204 -23.56 3.67 0.56
C ARG A 204 -22.98 3.04 1.81
N VAL A 205 -23.77 3.12 2.87
CA VAL A 205 -23.95 2.01 3.79
C VAL A 205 -24.34 0.87 2.86
N SER A 206 -23.35 0.28 2.17
CA SER A 206 -23.52 -1.03 1.58
C SER A 206 -23.85 -1.85 2.80
N GLY A 207 -25.14 -2.17 2.93
CA GLY A 207 -25.70 -2.61 4.18
C GLY A 207 -24.78 -3.65 4.80
N CYS A 208 -24.61 -3.56 6.11
CA CYS A 208 -24.08 -4.63 6.96
C CYS A 208 -24.81 -5.98 6.76
N ALA A 209 -25.64 -6.15 5.73
CA ALA A 209 -26.48 -7.31 5.49
C ALA A 209 -25.92 -8.28 4.44
N SER A 210 -25.04 -7.87 3.51
CA SER A 210 -24.53 -8.82 2.49
C SER A 210 -23.12 -9.35 2.80
N GLY A 211 -22.25 -8.57 3.43
CA GLY A 211 -20.92 -9.02 3.83
C GLY A 211 -20.84 -9.62 5.24
N CYS A 212 -21.72 -9.22 6.17
CA CYS A 212 -21.71 -9.75 7.54
C CYS A 212 -22.36 -11.13 7.65
N LEU A 213 -23.27 -11.50 6.75
CA LEU A 213 -23.96 -12.79 6.83
C LEU A 213 -23.04 -13.96 6.45
N GLU A 214 -22.14 -13.78 5.48
CA GLU A 214 -21.12 -14.79 5.16
C GLU A 214 -19.91 -14.73 6.10
N GLY A 215 -19.49 -13.53 6.53
CA GLY A 215 -18.31 -13.35 7.38
C GLY A 215 -18.52 -13.60 8.87
N CYS A 216 -19.72 -13.38 9.40
CA CYS A 216 -20.02 -13.55 10.83
C CYS A 216 -20.68 -14.90 11.16
N ALA A 217 -21.24 -15.61 10.17
CA ALA A 217 -21.92 -16.88 10.41
C ALA A 217 -20.97 -17.98 10.90
N ILE A 218 -19.78 -18.10 10.29
CA ILE A 218 -18.77 -19.10 10.69
C ILE A 218 -18.30 -18.90 12.14
N PRO A 219 -17.88 -17.71 12.58
CA PRO A 219 -17.45 -17.50 13.96
C PRO A 219 -18.60 -17.52 14.96
N MET A 220 -19.81 -17.08 14.59
CA MET A 220 -21.00 -17.26 15.43
C MET A 220 -21.33 -18.74 15.60
N LEU A 221 -21.22 -19.56 14.55
CA LEU A 221 -21.36 -21.01 14.63
C LEU A 221 -20.28 -21.61 15.55
N CYS A 222 -19.02 -21.18 15.45
CA CYS A 222 -17.95 -21.63 16.35
C CYS A 222 -18.23 -21.29 17.82
N VAL A 223 -18.69 -20.06 18.10
CA VAL A 223 -19.05 -19.63 19.46
C VAL A 223 -20.27 -20.38 19.98
N ILE A 224 -21.29 -20.60 19.14
CA ILE A 224 -22.48 -21.40 19.49
C ILE A 224 -22.08 -22.84 19.78
N VAL A 225 -21.21 -23.46 18.97
CA VAL A 225 -20.70 -24.81 19.21
C VAL A 225 -19.88 -24.87 20.51
N ALA A 226 -19.02 -23.88 20.78
CA ALA A 226 -18.26 -23.81 22.02
C ALA A 226 -19.16 -23.62 23.26
N LEU A 227 -20.20 -22.78 23.15
CA LEU A 227 -21.21 -22.58 24.21
C LEU A 227 -22.07 -23.82 24.42
N MET A 228 -22.43 -24.53 23.35
CA MET A 228 -23.18 -25.80 23.42
C MET A 228 -22.37 -26.90 24.09
N VAL A 229 -21.07 -27.02 23.75
CA VAL A 229 -20.14 -27.97 24.40
C VAL A 229 -19.92 -27.59 25.87
N GLY A 230 -19.77 -26.30 26.19
CA GLY A 230 -19.66 -25.81 27.57
C GLY A 230 -20.94 -26.03 28.40
N ALA A 231 -22.12 -25.82 27.81
CA ALA A 231 -23.40 -26.10 28.44
C ALA A 231 -23.59 -27.60 28.70
N LEU A 232 -23.19 -28.46 27.76
CA LEU A 232 -23.20 -29.91 27.94
C LEU A 232 -22.24 -30.34 29.08
N ALA A 233 -21.14 -29.62 29.27
CA ALA A 233 -20.19 -29.89 30.36
C ALA A 233 -20.76 -29.53 31.74
N LEU A 234 -21.56 -28.47 31.83
CA LEU A 234 -22.25 -28.04 33.05
C LEU A 234 -23.38 -29.00 33.49
N THR A 235 -23.94 -29.79 32.56
CA THR A 235 -24.96 -30.82 32.88
C THR A 235 -24.40 -32.11 33.50
N GLY A 236 -23.09 -32.15 33.81
CA GLY A 236 -22.46 -33.23 34.57
C GLY A 236 -21.96 -34.43 33.76
N GLY A 237 -22.36 -34.55 32.49
CA GLY A 237 -21.94 -35.66 31.61
C GLY A 237 -20.47 -35.62 31.15
N LEU A 238 -19.78 -34.49 31.31
CA LEU A 238 -18.39 -34.28 30.86
C LEU A 238 -17.43 -33.88 31.99
N GLY A 239 -17.86 -33.97 33.26
CA GLY A 239 -17.07 -33.54 34.43
C GLY A 239 -15.64 -34.11 34.46
N PRO A 240 -15.45 -35.43 34.32
CA PRO A 240 -14.11 -36.04 34.30
C PRO A 240 -13.25 -35.58 33.13
N ALA A 241 -13.85 -35.34 31.96
CA ALA A 241 -13.15 -34.85 30.78
C ALA A 241 -12.71 -33.38 30.93
N PHE A 242 -13.51 -32.56 31.61
CA PHE A 242 -13.17 -31.18 31.91
C PHE A 242 -12.06 -31.08 32.97
N GLU A 243 -12.04 -31.97 33.96
CA GLU A 243 -10.96 -32.07 34.95
C GLU A 243 -9.65 -32.55 34.33
N ALA A 244 -9.72 -33.54 33.42
CA ALA A 244 -8.59 -33.96 32.59
C ALA A 244 -8.07 -32.82 31.69
N PHE A 245 -8.98 -32.04 31.10
CA PHE A 245 -8.61 -30.91 30.24
C PHE A 245 -8.02 -29.73 31.01
N SER A 246 -8.58 -29.38 32.16
CA SER A 246 -8.06 -28.29 33.00
C SER A 246 -6.69 -28.62 33.60
N SER A 247 -6.47 -29.89 33.98
CA SER A 247 -5.15 -30.36 34.43
C SER A 247 -4.11 -30.38 33.30
N PHE A 248 -4.51 -30.64 32.05
CA PHE A 248 -3.64 -30.53 30.87
C PHE A 248 -3.22 -29.09 30.57
N ILE A 249 -4.15 -28.12 30.61
CA ILE A 249 -3.83 -26.70 30.38
C ILE A 249 -2.90 -26.15 31.48
N ALA A 250 -2.98 -26.67 32.71
CA ALA A 250 -2.23 -26.17 33.85
C ALA A 250 -0.70 -26.45 33.81
N GLY A 251 -0.18 -27.30 32.90
CA GLY A 251 1.26 -27.36 32.64
C GLY A 251 1.81 -28.63 31.98
N PRO A 252 3.00 -28.55 31.33
CA PRO A 252 3.57 -29.60 30.48
C PRO A 252 4.04 -30.88 31.20
N GLY A 253 4.05 -30.91 32.54
CA GLY A 253 4.51 -32.04 33.35
C GLY A 253 3.46 -33.12 33.66
N ARG A 254 2.17 -32.87 33.35
CA ARG A 254 1.04 -33.76 33.73
C ARG A 254 0.54 -34.69 32.63
N THR A 255 1.26 -34.80 31.52
CA THR A 255 0.91 -35.70 30.41
C THR A 255 0.81 -37.17 30.85
N ARG A 256 1.61 -37.59 31.84
CA ARG A 256 1.55 -38.95 32.40
C ARG A 256 0.28 -39.22 33.22
N GLU A 257 -0.23 -38.22 33.92
CA GLU A 257 -1.50 -38.32 34.67
C GLU A 257 -2.69 -38.39 33.72
N LEU A 258 -2.64 -37.63 32.61
CA LEU A 258 -3.65 -37.67 31.56
C LEU A 258 -3.71 -39.03 30.85
N VAL A 259 -2.54 -39.62 30.55
CA VAL A 259 -2.46 -40.94 29.91
C VAL A 259 -3.02 -42.02 30.85
N ALA A 260 -2.68 -41.97 32.14
CA ALA A 260 -3.21 -42.91 33.13
C ALA A 260 -4.74 -42.79 33.32
N LEU A 261 -5.29 -41.57 33.23
CA LEU A 261 -6.73 -41.32 33.33
C LEU A 261 -7.50 -41.84 32.10
N VAL A 262 -6.93 -41.68 30.90
CA VAL A 262 -7.51 -42.18 29.65
C VAL A 262 -7.46 -43.71 29.56
N GLU A 263 -6.41 -44.32 30.12
CA GLU A 263 -6.24 -45.78 30.17
C GLU A 263 -7.22 -46.44 31.16
N HIS A 264 -7.64 -45.71 32.20
CA HIS A 264 -8.64 -46.16 33.17
C HIS A 264 -10.08 -46.05 32.64
N ASP A 265 -10.41 -44.96 31.92
CA ASP A 265 -11.74 -44.72 31.35
C ASP A 265 -11.67 -44.21 29.90
N PRO A 266 -11.77 -45.09 28.87
CA PRO A 266 -11.66 -44.69 27.46
C PRO A 266 -12.81 -43.77 27.00
N GLY A 267 -13.92 -43.73 27.73
CA GLY A 267 -15.05 -42.82 27.47
C GLY A 267 -14.72 -41.34 27.64
N VAL A 268 -13.61 -41.00 28.31
CA VAL A 268 -13.13 -39.62 28.53
C VAL A 268 -12.38 -39.07 27.31
N LEU A 269 -11.90 -39.94 26.41
CA LEU A 269 -11.10 -39.54 25.24
C LEU A 269 -11.91 -38.73 24.22
N VAL A 270 -13.09 -39.23 23.85
CA VAL A 270 -13.99 -38.56 22.89
C VAL A 270 -14.36 -37.14 23.35
N PRO A 271 -14.84 -36.91 24.58
CA PRO A 271 -15.16 -35.56 25.05
C PRO A 271 -13.94 -34.67 25.21
N PHE A 272 -12.77 -35.20 25.59
CA PHE A 272 -11.52 -34.45 25.63
C PHE A 272 -11.10 -33.95 24.22
N ILE A 273 -11.20 -34.80 23.20
CA ILE A 273 -10.93 -34.43 21.80
C ILE A 273 -11.92 -33.37 21.31
N LEU A 274 -13.21 -33.51 21.62
CA LEU A 274 -14.22 -32.52 21.24
C LEU A 274 -13.98 -31.16 21.90
N LEU A 275 -13.58 -31.16 23.18
CA LEU A 275 -13.34 -29.92 23.93
C LEU A 275 -12.08 -29.20 23.44
N SER A 276 -11.00 -29.94 23.14
CA SER A 276 -9.79 -29.38 22.52
C SER A 276 -10.05 -28.83 21.11
N LEU A 277 -10.81 -29.54 20.27
CA LEU A 277 -11.23 -29.05 18.95
C LEU A 277 -12.12 -27.79 19.06
N SER A 278 -13.02 -27.73 20.05
CA SER A 278 -13.88 -26.56 20.26
C SER A 278 -13.09 -25.32 20.66
N LEU A 279 -12.05 -25.47 21.51
CA LEU A 279 -11.16 -24.37 21.89
C LEU A 279 -10.37 -23.87 20.67
N LEU A 280 -9.83 -24.80 19.87
CA LEU A 280 -9.11 -24.47 18.64
C LEU A 280 -9.99 -23.70 17.65
N MET A 281 -11.22 -24.17 17.43
CA MET A 281 -12.19 -23.50 16.57
C MET A 281 -12.63 -22.13 17.11
N GLY A 282 -12.75 -21.98 18.43
CA GLY A 282 -13.05 -20.71 19.09
C GLY A 282 -11.93 -19.67 18.91
N VAL A 283 -10.68 -20.07 19.13
CA VAL A 283 -9.49 -19.21 18.89
C VAL A 283 -9.38 -18.85 17.41
N TYR A 284 -9.65 -19.79 16.50
CA TYR A 284 -9.64 -19.53 15.06
C TYR A 284 -10.75 -18.57 14.65
N GLY A 285 -11.96 -18.76 15.18
CA GLY A 285 -13.12 -17.92 14.90
C GLY A 285 -12.91 -16.47 15.34
N THR A 286 -12.35 -16.24 16.52
CA THR A 286 -12.05 -14.89 17.02
C THR A 286 -10.95 -14.21 16.22
N LEU A 287 -9.89 -14.94 15.85
CA LEU A 287 -8.84 -14.43 14.98
C LEU A 287 -9.36 -14.06 13.58
N TYR A 288 -10.22 -14.91 12.99
CA TYR A 288 -10.86 -14.64 11.71
C TYR A 288 -11.76 -13.38 11.75
N LEU A 289 -12.56 -13.20 12.81
CA LEU A 289 -13.34 -11.99 13.01
C LEU A 289 -12.48 -10.75 13.13
N PHE A 290 -11.39 -10.82 13.90
CA PHE A 290 -10.47 -9.71 14.08
C PHE A 290 -9.81 -9.30 12.76
N VAL A 291 -9.35 -10.28 11.97
CA VAL A 291 -8.82 -10.04 10.62
C VAL A 291 -9.87 -9.40 9.73
N ASN A 292 -11.10 -9.93 9.68
CA ASN A 292 -12.16 -9.36 8.86
C ASN A 292 -12.56 -7.95 9.30
N ALA A 293 -12.60 -7.67 10.61
CA ALA A 293 -12.83 -6.33 11.13
C ALA A 293 -11.75 -5.35 10.67
N ILE A 294 -10.47 -5.75 10.70
CA ILE A 294 -9.37 -4.94 10.16
C ILE A 294 -9.52 -4.77 8.65
N VAL A 295 -9.79 -5.83 7.90
CA VAL A 295 -9.93 -5.76 6.44
C VAL A 295 -11.07 -4.84 6.04
N THR A 296 -12.23 -4.95 6.70
CA THR A 296 -13.38 -4.07 6.44
C THR A 296 -13.10 -2.63 6.85
N ALA A 297 -12.49 -2.41 8.02
CA ALA A 297 -12.05 -1.09 8.45
C ALA A 297 -11.11 -0.46 7.42
N VAL A 298 -10.12 -1.21 6.92
CA VAL A 298 -9.20 -0.66 5.94
C VAL A 298 -9.87 -0.47 4.58
N ARG A 299 -10.72 -1.40 4.15
CA ARG A 299 -11.48 -1.22 2.89
C ARG A 299 -12.38 0.02 2.95
N SER A 300 -12.92 0.34 4.13
CA SER A 300 -13.72 1.53 4.37
C SER A 300 -12.88 2.82 4.51
N SER A 301 -11.66 2.73 5.06
CA SER A 301 -10.74 3.87 5.18
C SER A 301 -10.04 4.19 3.85
N VAL A 302 -9.95 3.22 2.94
CA VAL A 302 -9.50 3.40 1.56
C VAL A 302 -10.63 4.11 0.77
N ARG A 303 -10.81 5.39 1.09
CA ARG A 303 -11.75 6.30 0.46
C ARG A 303 -11.35 6.53 -0.99
N THR A 304 -12.29 6.47 -1.93
CA THR A 304 -12.06 6.91 -3.32
C THR A 304 -11.59 8.35 -3.32
N ASN A 305 -10.64 8.70 -4.19
CA ASN A 305 -10.18 10.07 -4.31
C ASN A 305 -11.35 10.99 -4.68
N ASP A 306 -11.45 12.14 -4.01
CA ASP A 306 -12.50 13.13 -4.27
C ASP A 306 -12.27 13.89 -5.60
N ILE A 307 -11.11 13.70 -6.23
CA ILE A 307 -10.71 14.39 -7.46
C ILE A 307 -11.05 13.53 -8.67
N ARG A 308 -11.74 14.11 -9.65
CA ARG A 308 -12.05 13.50 -10.94
C ARG A 308 -11.61 14.38 -12.11
N ARG A 309 -11.34 13.75 -13.24
CA ARG A 309 -11.06 14.43 -14.51
C ARG A 309 -12.33 15.03 -15.10
N THR A 310 -12.22 16.18 -15.73
CA THR A 310 -13.25 16.71 -16.64
C THR A 310 -13.09 16.08 -18.02
N ALA A 311 -14.03 16.34 -18.94
CA ALA A 311 -13.86 15.93 -20.34
C ALA A 311 -12.58 16.51 -20.98
N ALA A 312 -12.21 17.75 -20.63
CA ALA A 312 -10.93 18.33 -21.06
C ALA A 312 -9.74 17.62 -20.40
N GLY A 313 -9.87 17.24 -19.12
CA GLY A 313 -8.88 16.45 -18.39
C GLY A 313 -8.68 15.05 -18.97
N ASP A 314 -9.74 14.39 -19.45
CA ASP A 314 -9.65 13.09 -20.12
C ASP A 314 -8.91 13.18 -21.46
N VAL A 315 -9.11 14.25 -22.23
CA VAL A 315 -8.31 14.51 -23.46
C VAL A 315 -6.84 14.71 -23.12
N LEU A 316 -6.54 15.47 -22.05
CA LEU A 316 -5.16 15.67 -21.61
C LEU A 316 -4.52 14.36 -21.08
N ALA A 317 -5.29 13.52 -20.37
CA ALA A 317 -4.86 12.21 -19.92
C ALA A 317 -4.60 11.26 -21.11
N GLU A 318 -5.41 11.35 -22.16
CA GLU A 318 -5.21 10.61 -23.41
C GLU A 318 -3.92 11.06 -24.13
N CYS A 319 -3.66 12.37 -24.21
CA CYS A 319 -2.39 12.88 -24.73
C CYS A 319 -1.20 12.42 -23.86
N ALA A 320 -1.34 12.45 -22.54
CA ALA A 320 -0.31 11.95 -21.61
C ALA A 320 -0.06 10.45 -21.79
N PHE A 321 -1.10 9.65 -22.04
CA PHE A 321 -0.99 8.23 -22.36
C PHE A 321 -0.24 7.99 -23.67
N GLY A 322 -0.64 8.69 -24.73
CA GLY A 322 0.04 8.59 -26.03
C GLY A 322 1.51 9.05 -25.94
N LEU A 323 1.78 10.08 -25.14
CA LEU A 323 3.12 10.61 -24.93
C LEU A 323 3.98 9.62 -24.16
N LYS A 324 3.43 9.00 -23.11
CA LYS A 324 4.12 7.95 -22.37
C LYS A 324 4.54 6.79 -23.28
N ASN A 325 3.64 6.30 -24.12
CA ASN A 325 3.94 5.20 -25.05
C ASN A 325 4.99 5.62 -26.09
N TYR A 326 4.91 6.86 -26.57
CA TYR A 326 5.91 7.38 -27.50
C TYR A 326 7.30 7.43 -26.87
N LEU A 327 7.39 7.95 -25.64
CA LEU A 327 8.64 8.04 -24.89
C LEU A 327 9.19 6.65 -24.55
N SER A 328 8.35 5.67 -24.20
CA SER A 328 8.82 4.31 -23.89
C SER A 328 9.26 3.53 -25.11
N ASP A 329 8.53 3.63 -26.22
CA ASP A 329 8.72 2.72 -27.36
C ASP A 329 9.71 3.27 -28.38
N PHE A 330 9.82 4.59 -28.51
CA PHE A 330 10.58 5.24 -29.57
C PHE A 330 11.74 6.11 -29.08
N THR A 331 11.97 6.19 -27.77
CA THR A 331 13.10 6.96 -27.23
C THR A 331 13.95 6.12 -26.28
N CYS A 332 15.24 6.44 -26.19
CA CYS A 332 16.14 5.83 -25.21
C CYS A 332 16.15 6.60 -23.88
N LEU A 333 15.09 7.35 -23.59
CA LEU A 333 15.01 8.19 -22.39
C LEU A 333 14.86 7.38 -21.10
N SER A 334 14.49 6.10 -21.17
CA SER A 334 14.46 5.19 -20.01
C SER A 334 15.80 5.09 -19.30
N ASP A 335 16.90 5.05 -20.08
CA ASP A 335 18.26 4.84 -19.58
C ASP A 335 19.10 6.12 -19.57
N ALA A 336 18.52 7.24 -20.00
CA ALA A 336 19.21 8.49 -20.15
C ALA A 336 19.51 9.16 -18.80
N ASP A 337 20.75 9.63 -18.65
CA ASP A 337 21.19 10.41 -17.49
C ASP A 337 20.66 11.86 -17.56
N ARG A 338 20.78 12.61 -16.45
CA ARG A 338 20.37 14.03 -16.35
C ARG A 338 20.87 14.93 -17.49
N ARG A 339 22.04 14.62 -18.08
CA ARG A 339 22.61 15.40 -19.19
C ARG A 339 21.71 15.43 -20.43
N ALA A 340 20.84 14.45 -20.57
CA ALA A 340 19.87 14.40 -21.66
C ALA A 340 18.81 15.50 -21.58
N LEU A 341 18.66 16.19 -20.44
CA LEU A 341 17.78 17.36 -20.31
C LEU A 341 18.10 18.43 -21.36
N VAL A 342 19.38 18.67 -21.67
CA VAL A 342 19.81 19.69 -22.65
C VAL A 342 19.44 19.31 -24.09
N LEU A 343 19.26 18.01 -24.35
CA LEU A 343 18.99 17.48 -25.69
C LEU A 343 17.50 17.27 -25.95
N TRP A 344 16.75 16.92 -24.91
CA TRP A 344 15.36 16.48 -25.02
C TRP A 344 14.36 17.44 -24.38
N ASP A 345 14.83 18.49 -23.71
CA ASP A 345 14.02 19.57 -23.14
C ASP A 345 12.79 19.03 -22.37
N ASP A 346 11.59 19.48 -22.74
CA ASP A 346 10.33 19.12 -22.10
C ASP A 346 10.07 17.61 -22.11
N PHE A 347 10.53 16.89 -23.15
CA PHE A 347 10.35 15.43 -23.23
C PHE A 347 11.09 14.69 -22.11
N PHE A 348 12.23 15.20 -21.66
CA PHE A 348 12.93 14.61 -20.52
C PHE A 348 12.15 14.82 -19.22
N VAL A 349 11.58 16.02 -19.02
CA VAL A 349 10.73 16.32 -17.86
C VAL A 349 9.49 15.44 -17.87
N TYR A 350 8.83 15.29 -19.03
CA TYR A 350 7.67 14.39 -19.17
C TYR A 350 8.03 12.92 -18.94
N ALA A 351 9.20 12.47 -19.39
CA ALA A 351 9.67 11.11 -19.13
C ALA A 351 9.84 10.82 -17.63
N VAL A 352 10.23 11.82 -16.83
CA VAL A 352 10.31 11.70 -15.37
C VAL A 352 8.92 11.68 -14.74
N VAL A 353 8.02 12.60 -15.10
CA VAL A 353 6.64 12.66 -14.56
C VAL A 353 5.84 11.39 -14.87
N LEU A 354 5.97 10.88 -16.10
CA LEU A 354 5.21 9.75 -16.61
C LEU A 354 5.83 8.39 -16.25
N ASP A 355 6.78 8.34 -15.31
CA ASP A 355 7.45 7.10 -14.86
C ASP A 355 8.14 6.32 -16.01
N VAL A 356 8.69 7.01 -17.01
CA VAL A 356 9.51 6.37 -18.06
C VAL A 356 10.98 6.35 -17.64
N ASN A 357 11.45 7.41 -16.97
CA ASN A 357 12.82 7.51 -16.46
C ASN A 357 12.84 7.63 -14.93
N GLU A 358 12.85 6.49 -14.24
CA GLU A 358 13.00 6.45 -12.77
C GLU A 358 14.43 6.80 -12.32
N ARG A 359 15.43 6.66 -13.19
CA ARG A 359 16.84 6.86 -12.85
C ARG A 359 17.14 8.33 -12.61
N ALA A 360 16.68 9.21 -13.50
CA ALA A 360 16.83 10.65 -13.36
C ALA A 360 16.17 11.18 -12.07
N ALA A 361 14.98 10.67 -11.72
CA ALA A 361 14.32 11.03 -10.46
C ALA A 361 15.18 10.67 -9.23
N ARG A 362 15.87 9.52 -9.26
CA ARG A 362 16.77 9.09 -8.18
C ARG A 362 18.09 9.83 -8.14
N GLU A 363 18.54 10.42 -9.25
CA GLU A 363 19.79 11.18 -9.32
C GLU A 363 19.62 12.65 -8.91
N VAL A 364 18.43 13.24 -9.13
CA VAL A 364 18.16 14.66 -8.83
C VAL A 364 17.93 14.91 -7.34
N LEU A 365 17.21 14.02 -6.65
CA LEU A 365 16.82 14.18 -5.25
C LEU A 365 17.95 14.05 -4.20
N PRO A 366 19.00 13.22 -4.34
CA PRO A 366 20.06 13.11 -3.34
C PRO A 366 21.12 14.22 -3.41
N LEU A 367 20.94 15.21 -4.29
CA LEU A 367 21.84 16.37 -4.35
C LEU A 367 21.67 17.20 -3.06
N LYS A 368 22.80 17.60 -2.43
CA LYS A 368 22.83 18.39 -1.19
C LYS A 368 21.80 19.53 -1.26
N GLY A 369 20.84 19.54 -0.33
CA GLY A 369 19.68 20.46 -0.32
C GLY A 369 18.32 19.77 -0.33
N VAL A 370 18.24 18.46 -0.59
CA VAL A 370 17.00 17.66 -0.49
C VAL A 370 17.27 16.35 0.27
N SER A 371 16.65 16.17 1.43
CA SER A 371 16.82 14.99 2.30
C SER A 371 15.93 13.83 1.83
N LEU A 372 16.50 12.89 1.07
CA LEU A 372 15.77 11.73 0.53
C LEU A 372 15.15 10.83 1.61
N ASP A 373 15.82 10.73 2.76
CA ASP A 373 15.39 9.91 3.91
C ASP A 373 14.17 10.53 4.63
N GLU A 374 14.12 11.87 4.75
CA GLU A 374 12.96 12.59 5.29
C GLU A 374 11.77 12.57 4.32
N LEU A 375 12.06 12.62 3.01
CA LEU A 375 11.05 12.54 1.95
C LEU A 375 10.39 11.14 1.92
N LEU A 376 11.15 10.09 2.23
CA LEU A 376 10.62 8.74 2.45
C LEU A 376 9.77 8.63 3.71
N ALA A 377 10.21 9.24 4.81
CA ALA A 377 9.47 9.25 6.07
C ALA A 377 8.10 9.94 5.93
N ALA A 378 8.05 11.09 5.24
CA ALA A 378 6.81 11.83 4.99
C ALA A 378 5.80 11.08 4.10
N VAL A 379 6.28 10.26 3.15
CA VAL A 379 5.41 9.39 2.33
C VAL A 379 4.82 8.24 3.17
N GLY A 380 5.56 7.77 4.19
CA GLY A 380 5.06 6.83 5.18
C GLY A 380 4.00 7.44 6.11
N GLU A 381 4.22 8.68 6.57
CA GLU A 381 3.30 9.38 7.47
C GLU A 381 1.99 9.81 6.80
N ARG A 382 1.95 10.13 5.50
CA ARG A 382 0.66 10.39 4.82
C ARG A 382 -0.27 9.18 4.75
N GLY A 383 0.26 7.95 4.89
CA GLY A 383 -0.56 6.75 5.08
C GLY A 383 -1.26 6.70 6.44
N ALA A 384 -0.73 7.39 7.44
CA ALA A 384 -1.25 7.45 8.81
C ALA A 384 -1.98 8.77 9.12
N ALA A 385 -1.55 9.91 8.57
CA ALA A 385 -2.10 11.22 8.85
C ALA A 385 -3.51 11.45 8.28
N ASP A 386 -3.87 10.77 7.19
CA ASP A 386 -5.25 10.78 6.67
C ASP A 386 -6.25 10.01 7.57
N SER A 387 -5.77 9.31 8.61
CA SER A 387 -6.60 8.64 9.62
C SER A 387 -6.90 9.49 10.86
N VAL A 388 -6.28 10.66 10.99
CA VAL A 388 -6.51 11.57 12.12
C VAL A 388 -6.76 12.98 11.60
N SER A 389 -8.00 13.24 11.16
CA SER A 389 -8.53 14.61 11.24
C SER A 389 -9.00 14.82 12.67
N PRO A 390 -8.62 15.92 13.34
CA PRO A 390 -9.23 16.29 14.60
C PRO A 390 -10.69 16.62 14.33
N VAL A 391 -11.56 16.01 15.12
CA VAL A 391 -12.93 16.45 15.32
C VAL A 391 -12.84 17.87 15.90
N CYS A 392 -13.39 18.85 15.19
CA CYS A 392 -13.80 20.11 15.82
C CYS A 392 -15.04 19.86 16.67
#